data_AF-A0A944A4F5-F1
#
_entry.id   AF-A0A944A4F5-F1
#
_cell.length_a   1.000
_cell.length_b   1.000
_cell.length_c   1.000
_cell.angle_alpha   90.00
_cell.angle_beta   90.00
_cell.angle_gamma   90.00
#
_symmetry.space_group_name_H-M   'P 1'
#
loop_
_entity.id
_entity.type
_entity.pdbx_description
1 polymer ?
#
loop_
_entity_poly.entity_id
_entity_poly.type
_entity_poly.pdbx_seq_one_letter_code
_entity_poly.pdbx_strand_id
1 'polypeptide(L)'
;ASNITRQDMMILAKKALVYKLGSDITVENTDNLKGFSDYEDISAYALESLSAMVKDGYVNGMDGNKIAPKATTTRVQAATVIYKIMNK
;
A
#
# COMPACT_ATOMS: atom_id res chain seq x y z
N ALA A 1 -21.25 7.84 1.95
CA ALA A 1 -20.33 6.75 1.54
C ALA A 1 -18.99 7.01 2.20
N SER A 2 -18.47 6.09 3.00
CA SER A 2 -17.13 6.23 3.58
C SER A 2 -16.11 6.05 2.45
N ASN A 3 -15.24 7.04 2.26
CA ASN A 3 -14.18 6.97 1.25
C ASN A 3 -13.08 6.00 1.71
N ILE A 4 -12.54 5.21 0.77
CA ILE A 4 -11.41 4.31 1.04
C ILE A 4 -10.13 5.16 1.04
N THR A 5 -9.42 5.16 2.17
CA THR A 5 -8.13 5.84 2.26
C THR A 5 -7.05 5.06 1.51
N ARG A 6 -5.92 5.70 1.22
CA ARG A 6 -4.80 5.06 0.53
C ARG A 6 -4.26 3.88 1.33
N GLN A 7 -4.14 4.02 2.65
CA GLN A 7 -3.71 2.93 3.52
C GLN A 7 -4.68 1.74 3.52
N ASP A 8 -6.00 2.00 3.47
CA ASP A 8 -7.00 0.93 3.37
C ASP A 8 -6.90 0.21 2.03
N MET A 9 -6.69 0.95 0.94
CA MET A 9 -6.51 0.34 -0.38
C MET A 9 -5.25 -0.54 -0.43
N MET A 10 -4.16 -0.16 0.24
CA MET A 10 -2.95 -1.01 0.28
C MET A 10 -3.17 -2.34 1.00
N ILE A 11 -4.02 -2.37 2.02
CA ILE A 11 -4.40 -3.61 2.70
C ILE A 11 -5.20 -4.50 1.76
N LEU A 12 -6.17 -3.93 1.04
CA LEU A 12 -6.97 -4.67 0.06
C LEU A 12 -6.09 -5.22 -1.07
N ALA A 13 -5.14 -4.41 -1.52
CA ALA A 13 -4.17 -4.78 -2.55
C ALA A 13 -3.23 -5.91 -2.08
N LYS A 14 -2.65 -5.82 -0.87
CA LYS A 14 -1.87 -6.92 -0.28
C LYS A 14 -2.70 -8.21 -0.24
N LYS A 15 -3.93 -8.14 0.26
CA LYS A 15 -4.83 -9.32 0.35
C LYS A 15 -5.11 -9.94 -1.02
N ALA A 16 -5.42 -9.12 -2.02
CA ALA A 16 -5.65 -9.60 -3.39
C ALA A 16 -4.39 -10.25 -3.99
N LEU A 17 -3.22 -9.69 -3.70
CA LEU A 17 -1.95 -10.24 -4.15
C LEU A 17 -1.64 -11.58 -3.47
N VAL A 18 -1.80 -11.68 -2.14
CA VAL A 18 -1.63 -12.95 -1.40
C VAL A 18 -2.57 -14.02 -1.95
N TYR A 19 -3.82 -13.65 -2.24
CA TYR A 19 -4.78 -14.56 -2.87
C TYR A 19 -4.31 -15.04 -4.25
N LYS A 20 -3.76 -14.13 -5.08
CA LYS A 20 -3.24 -14.48 -6.41
C LYS A 20 -1.99 -15.37 -6.34
N LEU A 21 -1.07 -15.09 -5.42
CA LEU A 21 0.19 -15.82 -5.29
C LEU A 21 0.03 -17.17 -4.60
N GLY A 22 -1.02 -17.35 -3.78
CA GLY A 22 -1.19 -18.53 -2.93
C GLY A 22 -0.21 -18.57 -1.75
N SER A 23 0.54 -17.50 -1.51
CA SER A 23 1.52 -17.36 -0.44
C SER A 23 1.46 -15.95 0.15
N ASP A 24 1.71 -15.82 1.45
CA ASP A 24 1.78 -14.52 2.10
C ASP A 24 3.06 -13.76 1.68
N ILE A 25 2.96 -12.43 1.68
CA ILE A 25 4.07 -11.51 1.48
C ILE A 25 4.29 -10.75 2.78
N THR A 26 5.33 -11.16 3.50
CA THR A 26 5.67 -10.63 4.82
C THR A 26 6.92 -9.77 4.76
N VAL A 27 7.07 -8.92 5.77
CA VAL A 27 8.25 -8.05 5.95
C VAL A 27 8.82 -8.28 7.34
N GLU A 28 10.15 -8.29 7.44
CA GLU A 28 10.85 -8.46 8.73
C GLU A 28 10.71 -7.23 9.62
N ASN A 29 10.65 -6.04 9.01
CA ASN A 29 10.42 -4.76 9.67
C ASN A 29 9.74 -3.77 8.71
N THR A 30 9.42 -2.59 9.22
CA THR A 30 8.75 -1.51 8.46
C THR A 30 9.67 -0.30 8.28
N ASP A 31 10.98 -0.48 8.37
CA ASP A 31 11.97 0.62 8.33
C ASP A 31 12.03 1.28 6.96
N ASN A 32 11.68 0.55 5.90
CA ASN A 32 11.53 1.10 4.55
C ASN A 32 10.46 2.21 4.49
N LEU A 33 9.52 2.26 5.43
CA LEU A 33 8.51 3.32 5.49
C LEU A 33 9.01 4.58 6.22
N LYS A 34 10.04 4.48 7.07
CA LYS A 34 10.60 5.63 7.81
C LYS A 34 11.22 6.69 6.89
N GLY A 35 11.53 6.31 5.66
CA GLY A 35 12.02 7.24 4.64
C GLY A 35 10.96 8.22 4.16
N PHE A 36 9.66 7.97 4.38
CA PHE A 36 8.59 8.87 3.97
C PHE A 36 8.33 9.96 5.00
N SER A 37 8.11 11.18 4.53
CA SER A 37 7.90 12.36 5.38
C SER A 37 6.62 12.33 6.21
N ASP A 38 5.66 11.49 5.82
CA ASP A 38 4.37 11.28 6.50
C ASP A 38 4.25 9.88 7.11
N TYR A 39 5.38 9.25 7.44
CA TYR A 39 5.43 7.95 8.10
C TYR A 39 4.57 7.88 9.36
N GLU A 40 4.60 8.92 10.20
CA GLU A 40 3.85 8.98 11.46
C GLU A 40 2.33 9.01 11.28
N ASP A 41 1.85 9.38 10.08
CA ASP A 41 0.42 9.39 9.75
C ASP A 41 -0.12 7.99 9.40
N ILE A 42 0.78 7.01 9.21
CA ILE A 42 0.41 5.63 8.88
C ILE A 42 -0.19 4.97 10.12
N SER A 43 -1.41 4.46 9.99
CA SER A 43 -2.03 3.71 11.08
C SER A 43 -1.35 2.37 11.30
N ALA A 44 -1.23 1.96 12.56
CA ALA A 44 -0.54 0.72 12.95
C ALA A 44 -1.04 -0.52 12.17
N TYR A 45 -2.35 -0.61 11.92
CA TYR A 45 -2.95 -1.72 11.18
C TYR A 45 -2.54 -1.80 9.71
N ALA A 46 -2.01 -0.70 9.14
CA ALA A 46 -1.63 -0.61 7.74
C ALA A 46 -0.12 -0.71 7.53
N LEU A 47 0.71 -0.55 8.57
CA LEU A 47 2.17 -0.51 8.49
C LEU A 47 2.75 -1.71 7.74
N GLU A 48 2.38 -2.92 8.14
CA GLU A 48 2.89 -4.15 7.52
C GLU A 48 2.50 -4.25 6.04
N SER A 49 1.22 -3.96 5.74
CA SER A 49 0.71 -4.03 4.37
C SER A 49 1.37 -2.99 3.46
N LEU A 50 1.55 -1.76 3.95
CA LEU A 50 2.27 -0.71 3.23
C LEU A 50 3.73 -1.07 3.01
N SER A 51 4.41 -1.58 4.05
CA SER A 51 5.81 -1.97 3.96
C SER A 51 6.01 -3.05 2.91
N ALA A 52 5.19 -4.11 2.91
CA ALA A 52 5.26 -5.18 1.91
C ALA A 52 5.02 -4.67 0.49
N MET A 53 3.97 -3.86 0.31
CA MET A 53 3.59 -3.34 -1.01
C MET A 53 4.62 -2.36 -1.59
N VAL A 54 5.31 -1.58 -0.74
CA VAL A 54 6.41 -0.70 -1.14
C VAL A 54 7.68 -1.50 -1.45
N LYS A 55 8.03 -2.46 -0.58
CA LYS A 55 9.22 -3.31 -0.75
C LYS A 55 9.19 -4.08 -2.07
N ASP A 56 8.02 -4.62 -2.43
CA ASP A 56 7.85 -5.44 -3.63
C ASP A 56 7.52 -4.63 -4.90
N GLY A 57 7.54 -3.29 -4.80
CA GLY A 57 7.39 -2.37 -5.93
C GLY A 57 5.97 -2.29 -6.51
N TYR A 58 4.95 -2.81 -5.82
CA TYR A 58 3.56 -2.67 -6.27
C TYR A 58 3.06 -1.23 -6.10
N VAL A 59 3.56 -0.55 -5.07
CA VAL A 59 3.16 0.79 -4.67
C VAL A 59 4.39 1.67 -4.58
N ASN A 60 4.29 2.87 -5.17
CA ASN A 60 5.30 3.90 -5.07
C ASN A 60 4.81 5.04 -4.16
N GLY A 61 5.77 5.78 -3.61
CA GLY A 61 5.51 7.07 -3.00
C GLY A 61 4.93 8.08 -3.99
N MET A 62 4.40 9.17 -3.44
CA MET A 62 3.88 10.34 -4.14
C MET A 62 4.87 11.50 -4.02
N ASP A 63 4.56 12.61 -4.69
CA ASP A 63 5.34 13.83 -4.65
C ASP A 63 5.64 14.29 -3.22
N GLY A 64 6.82 14.87 -3.03
CA GLY A 64 7.29 15.31 -1.71
C GLY A 64 7.70 14.16 -0.79
N ASN A 65 8.02 12.98 -1.34
CA ASN A 65 8.46 11.81 -0.58
C ASN A 65 7.42 11.39 0.48
N LYS A 66 6.18 11.19 0.04
CA LYS A 66 5.01 10.87 0.87
C LYS A 66 4.35 9.57 0.47
N ILE A 67 3.71 8.89 1.41
CA ILE A 67 2.78 7.79 1.12
C ILE A 67 1.35 8.32 0.97
N ALA A 68 1.01 9.42 1.63
CA ALA A 68 -0.31 10.00 1.81
C ALA A 68 -1.33 9.00 2.37
N PRO A 69 -1.09 8.36 3.52
CA PRO A 69 -1.89 7.23 4.01
C PRO A 69 -3.36 7.57 4.22
N LYS A 70 -3.65 8.80 4.66
CA LYS A 70 -5.00 9.31 4.92
C LYS A 70 -5.70 9.90 3.70
N ALA A 71 -5.00 10.06 2.58
CA ALA A 71 -5.61 10.59 1.37
C ALA A 71 -6.66 9.62 0.83
N THR A 72 -7.74 10.17 0.24
CA THR A 72 -8.75 9.36 -0.42
C THR A 72 -8.17 8.75 -1.69
N THR A 73 -8.40 7.46 -1.90
CA THR A 73 -7.98 6.78 -3.12
C THR A 73 -8.94 7.11 -4.27
N THR A 74 -8.40 7.56 -5.40
CA THR A 74 -9.18 7.78 -6.63
C THR A 74 -9.43 6.46 -7.37
N ARG A 75 -10.49 6.41 -8.20
CA ARG A 75 -10.79 5.23 -9.02
C ARG A 75 -9.64 4.83 -9.95
N VAL A 76 -8.90 5.81 -10.49
CA VAL A 76 -7.72 5.56 -11.34
C VAL A 76 -6.58 4.91 -10.56
N GLN A 77 -6.32 5.36 -9.33
CA GLN A 77 -5.29 4.76 -8.48
C GLN A 77 -5.64 3.32 -8.11
N ALA A 78 -6.90 3.07 -7.73
CA ALA A 78 -7.39 1.73 -7.45
C ALA A 78 -7.24 0.81 -8.67
N ALA A 79 -7.70 1.25 -9.84
CA ALA A 79 -7.58 0.49 -11.08
C ALA A 79 -6.12 0.17 -11.44
N THR A 80 -5.20 1.12 -11.22
CA THR A 80 -3.77 0.94 -11.48
C THR A 80 -3.18 -0.16 -10.59
N VAL A 81 -3.51 -0.17 -9.29
CA VAL A 81 -3.02 -1.20 -8.38
C VAL A 81 -3.59 -2.57 -8.72
N ILE A 82 -4.89 -2.66 -9.02
CA ILE A 82 -5.53 -3.91 -9.45
C ILE A 82 -4.86 -4.43 -10.73
N TYR A 83 -4.65 -3.57 -11.73
CA TYR A 83 -4.00 -3.94 -12.98
C TYR A 83 -2.58 -4.47 -12.74
N LYS A 84 -1.79 -3.82 -11.88
CA LYS A 84 -0.44 -4.31 -11.53
C LYS A 84 -0.48 -5.68 -10.86
N ILE A 85 -1.41 -5.91 -9.95
CA ILE A 85 -1.57 -7.22 -9.30
C ILE A 85 -1.93 -8.29 -10.34
N MET A 86 -2.83 -7.98 -11.28
CA MET A 86 -3.29 -8.95 -12.28
C MET A 86 -2.25 -9.30 -13.34
N ASN A 87 -1.38 -8.38 -13.73
CA ASN A 87 -0.45 -8.57 -14.86
C ASN A 87 0.99 -8.91 -14.47
N LYS A 88 1.29 -9.07 -13.18
CA LYS A 88 2.57 -9.56 -12.70
C LYS A 88 2.54 -11.07 -12.52
#